data_AF-A0A6L3AT94-F1
#
_entry.id   AF-A0A6L3AT94-F1
#
_cell.length_a   1.000
_cell.length_b   1.000
_cell.length_c   1.000
_cell.angle_alpha   90.00
_cell.angle_beta   90.00
_cell.angle_gamma   90.00
#
_symmetry.space_group_name_H-M   'P 1'
#
loop_
_entity.id
_entity.type
_entity.pdbx_description
1 polymer ?
#
loop_
_entity_poly.entity_id
_entity_poly.type
_entity_poly.pdbx_seq_one_letter_code
_entity_poly.pdbx_strand_id
1 'polypeptide(L)'
;MSLSEAYRKQLPLVIEHPVGGTRIVAALVIDDSRSAFAQDGWSMGATSHPLHIVEGSISGDGPWRIGPAKVRVLDEHERIMAFWEDWSRTPEPAARDRAEELLRDLLASSEAEIS
;
A
#
# COMPACT_ATOMS: atom_id res chain seq x y z
N MET A 1 15.60 7.03 5.83
CA MET A 1 15.32 5.65 5.34
C MET A 1 14.31 5.82 4.23
N SER A 2 14.53 5.19 3.07
CA SER A 2 13.58 5.28 1.96
C SER A 2 12.33 4.44 2.21
N LEU A 3 11.23 4.77 1.51
CA LEU A 3 10.00 3.98 1.57
C LEU A 3 10.22 2.53 1.12
N SER A 4 11.01 2.32 0.05
CA SER A 4 11.34 0.98 -0.43
C SER A 4 12.13 0.17 0.60
N GLU A 5 13.05 0.80 1.35
CA GLU A 5 13.76 0.13 2.44
C GLU A 5 12.83 -0.23 3.59
N ALA A 6 11.94 0.68 4.00
CA ALA A 6 10.93 0.41 5.03
C ALA A 6 10.03 -0.77 4.64
N TYR A 7 9.59 -0.82 3.38
CA TYR A 7 8.76 -1.91 2.83
C TYR A 7 9.50 -3.25 2.77
N ARG A 8 10.78 -3.26 2.34
CA ARG A 8 11.62 -4.48 2.31
C ARG A 8 11.89 -5.02 3.72
N LYS A 9 11.99 -4.13 4.71
CA LYS A 9 12.11 -4.50 6.13
C LYS A 9 10.80 -4.97 6.76
N GLN A 10 9.71 -5.03 5.99
CA GLN A 10 8.39 -5.43 6.45
C GLN A 10 7.89 -4.58 7.64
N LEU A 11 8.23 -3.28 7.65
CA LEU A 11 7.65 -2.37 8.62
C LEU A 11 6.14 -2.26 8.38
N PRO A 12 5.31 -2.13 9.43
CA PRO A 12 3.87 -1.97 9.26
C PRO A 12 3.61 -0.59 8.66
N LEU A 13 3.29 -0.54 7.38
CA LEU A 13 3.08 0.72 6.67
C LEU A 13 1.59 1.04 6.58
N VAL A 14 1.28 2.32 6.69
CA VAL A 14 -0.05 2.86 6.42
C VAL A 14 0.03 3.96 5.39
N ILE A 15 -1.01 4.04 4.57
CA ILE A 15 -1.18 5.09 3.59
C ILE A 15 -2.46 5.87 3.87
N GLU A 16 -2.31 7.18 3.99
CA GLU A 16 -3.39 8.15 4.04
C GLU A 16 -3.72 8.52 2.59
N HIS A 17 -4.72 7.85 2.01
CA HIS A 17 -5.17 8.11 0.65
C HIS A 17 -6.09 9.34 0.63
N PRO A 18 -5.92 10.30 -0.30
CA PRO A 18 -6.71 11.54 -0.33
C PRO A 18 -8.22 11.29 -0.47
N VAL A 19 -8.60 10.17 -1.07
CA VAL A 19 -9.98 9.74 -1.23
C VAL A 19 -10.12 8.36 -0.57
N GLY A 20 -10.59 8.31 0.67
CA GLY A 20 -10.87 7.05 1.34
C GLY A 20 -10.25 6.88 2.73
N GLY A 21 -9.34 7.76 3.15
CA GLY A 21 -8.75 7.74 4.49
C GLY A 21 -7.57 6.78 4.63
N THR A 22 -7.24 6.43 5.88
CA THR A 22 -6.04 5.65 6.19
C THR A 22 -6.26 4.15 5.98
N ARG A 23 -5.29 3.47 5.37
CA ARG A 23 -5.28 2.02 5.14
C ARG A 23 -3.94 1.42 5.55
N ILE A 24 -3.98 0.17 6.03
CA ILE A 24 -2.77 -0.64 6.22
C ILE A 24 -2.35 -1.18 4.86
N VAL A 25 -1.05 -1.10 4.56
CA VAL A 25 -0.46 -1.55 3.31
C VAL A 25 -0.02 -3.01 3.45
N ALA A 26 -0.70 -3.91 2.73
CA ALA A 26 -0.34 -5.32 2.67
C ALA A 26 0.78 -5.59 1.65
N ALA A 27 0.73 -4.89 0.52
CA ALA A 27 1.77 -4.94 -0.50
C ALA A 27 1.92 -3.58 -1.19
N LEU A 28 3.11 -3.31 -1.71
CA LEU A 28 3.48 -2.05 -2.34
C LEU A 28 4.40 -2.30 -3.53
N VAL A 29 4.04 -1.74 -4.67
CA VAL A 29 4.90 -1.63 -5.85
C VAL A 29 5.20 -0.16 -6.07
N ILE A 30 6.48 0.17 -6.18
CA ILE A 30 6.98 1.52 -6.37
C ILE A 30 7.56 1.61 -7.79
N ASP A 31 7.15 2.65 -8.50
CA ASP A 31 7.71 3.11 -9.76
C ASP A 31 8.08 4.60 -9.65
N ASP A 32 8.79 5.16 -10.64
CA ASP A 32 9.38 6.51 -10.57
C ASP A 32 8.32 7.63 -10.47
N SER A 33 7.16 7.41 -11.08
CA SER A 33 6.08 8.40 -11.19
C SER A 33 4.74 7.93 -10.58
N ARG A 34 4.61 6.64 -10.29
CA ARG A 34 3.38 6.02 -9.79
C ARG A 34 3.74 4.95 -8.77
N SER A 35 2.84 4.68 -7.83
CA SER A 35 2.99 3.57 -6.91
C SER A 35 1.64 2.88 -6.78
N ALA A 36 1.64 1.57 -6.62
CA ALA A 36 0.41 0.82 -6.41
C ALA A 36 0.49 0.07 -5.08
N PHE A 37 -0.61 0.03 -4.34
CA PHE A 37 -0.67 -0.68 -3.06
C PHE A 37 -1.92 -1.54 -2.95
N ALA A 38 -1.77 -2.67 -2.26
CA ALA A 38 -2.87 -3.49 -1.78
C ALA A 38 -3.15 -3.12 -0.33
N GLN A 39 -4.41 -2.86 0.01
CA GLN A 39 -4.79 -2.68 1.41
C GLN A 39 -4.90 -4.03 2.13
N ASP A 40 -4.76 -4.01 3.44
CA ASP A 40 -5.05 -5.18 4.28
C ASP A 40 -6.47 -5.72 4.04
N GLY A 41 -6.60 -7.05 4.04
CA GLY A 41 -7.85 -7.75 3.70
C GLY A 41 -8.14 -7.88 2.20
N TRP A 42 -7.20 -7.52 1.31
CA TRP A 42 -7.39 -7.65 -0.15
C TRP A 42 -7.70 -9.09 -0.59
N SER A 43 -7.14 -10.08 0.10
CA SER A 43 -7.34 -11.50 -0.22
C SER A 43 -8.72 -12.03 0.20
N MET A 44 -9.43 -11.32 1.09
CA MET A 44 -10.71 -11.75 1.68
C MET A 44 -11.94 -11.34 0.86
N GLY A 45 -11.76 -10.67 -0.29
CA GLY A 45 -12.82 -10.45 -1.28
C GLY A 45 -14.00 -9.56 -0.85
N ALA A 46 -13.92 -8.87 0.30
CA ALA A 46 -15.06 -8.19 0.91
C ALA A 46 -15.08 -6.65 0.76
N THR A 47 -14.07 -6.01 0.16
CA THR A 47 -14.08 -4.56 -0.10
C THR A 47 -14.08 -4.26 -1.58
N SER A 48 -14.84 -3.25 -2.01
CA SER A 48 -15.09 -2.94 -3.43
C SER A 48 -13.85 -2.64 -4.27
N HIS A 49 -12.74 -2.17 -3.68
CA HIS A 49 -11.51 -1.87 -4.40
C HIS A 49 -10.29 -2.04 -3.47
N PRO A 50 -9.66 -3.22 -3.38
CA PRO A 50 -8.56 -3.43 -2.45
C PRO A 50 -7.18 -3.12 -3.01
N LEU A 51 -7.08 -2.85 -4.31
CA LEU A 51 -5.85 -2.47 -5.01
C LEU A 51 -6.01 -1.03 -5.50
N HIS A 52 -4.96 -0.22 -5.35
CA HIS A 52 -5.00 1.20 -5.64
C HIS A 52 -3.73 1.65 -6.35
N ILE A 53 -3.86 2.62 -7.26
CA ILE A 53 -2.74 3.38 -7.82
C ILE A 53 -2.73 4.77 -7.20
N VAL A 54 -1.54 5.25 -6.84
CA VAL A 54 -1.27 6.61 -6.38
C VAL A 54 -0.23 7.23 -7.29
N GLU A 55 -0.54 8.41 -7.81
CA GLU A 55 0.36 9.14 -8.71
C GLU A 55 1.27 10.11 -7.95
N GLY A 56 2.49 10.27 -8.45
CA GLY A 56 3.48 11.21 -7.98
C GLY A 56 4.78 10.56 -7.56
N SER A 57 5.88 11.30 -7.68
CA SER A 57 7.19 10.86 -7.21
C SER A 57 7.24 10.79 -5.68
N ILE A 58 8.00 9.82 -5.17
CA ILE A 58 8.21 9.66 -3.73
C ILE A 58 9.13 10.76 -3.20
N SER A 59 8.76 11.35 -2.07
CA SER A 59 9.60 12.30 -1.34
C SER A 59 9.55 12.09 0.18
N GLY A 60 10.58 12.61 0.86
CA GLY A 60 10.76 12.53 2.31
C GLY A 60 11.57 11.32 2.77
N ASP A 61 11.99 11.34 4.03
CA ASP A 61 12.75 10.27 4.70
C ASP A 61 11.91 9.52 5.75
N GLY A 62 10.58 9.67 5.65
CA GLY A 62 9.59 9.22 6.63
C GLY A 62 9.07 10.40 7.48
N PRO A 63 7.75 10.56 7.64
CA PRO A 63 6.68 10.07 6.75
C PRO A 63 6.95 10.47 5.29
N TRP A 64 6.65 9.58 4.35
CA TRP A 64 6.86 9.78 2.92
C TRP A 64 5.60 10.35 2.25
N ARG A 65 5.78 11.02 1.12
CA ARG A 65 4.68 11.49 0.26
C ARG A 65 4.76 10.85 -1.11
N ILE A 66 3.60 10.50 -1.66
CA ILE A 66 3.40 10.04 -3.04
C ILE A 66 2.29 10.90 -3.61
N GLY A 67 2.67 11.99 -4.30
CA GLY A 67 1.74 13.06 -4.68
C GLY A 67 0.91 13.54 -3.47
N PRO A 68 -0.44 13.45 -3.51
CA PRO A 68 -1.31 13.85 -2.41
C PRO A 68 -1.36 12.84 -1.25
N ALA A 69 -0.95 11.59 -1.45
CA ALA A 69 -0.98 10.57 -0.40
C ALA A 69 0.22 10.68 0.52
N LYS A 70 0.04 10.23 1.76
CA LYS A 70 1.10 10.18 2.77
C LYS A 70 1.27 8.76 3.28
N VAL A 71 2.49 8.27 3.28
CA VAL A 71 2.85 6.94 3.78
C VAL A 71 3.68 7.09 5.04
N ARG A 72 3.43 6.26 6.04
CA ARG A 72 4.23 6.24 7.27
C ARG A 72 4.22 4.87 7.91
N VAL A 73 5.11 4.67 8.86
CA VAL A 73 5.04 3.52 9.75
C VAL A 73 3.83 3.69 10.68
N LEU A 74 3.06 2.62 10.84
CA LEU A 74 1.97 2.51 11.79
C LEU A 74 2.53 2.61 13.21
N ASP A 75 1.96 3.49 14.02
CA ASP A 75 2.30 3.60 15.43
C ASP A 75 1.67 2.43 16.20
N GLU A 76 2.41 1.83 17.14
CA GLU A 76 1.95 0.67 17.92
C GLU A 76 0.71 0.96 18.78
N HIS A 77 0.44 2.24 19.07
CA HIS A 77 -0.73 2.68 19.82
C HIS A 77 -1.90 3.09 18.93
N GLU A 78 -1.72 3.12 17.61
CA GLU A 78 -2.74 3.57 16.68
C GLU A 78 -3.71 2.44 16.29
N ARG A 79 -5.00 2.78 16.24
CA ARG A 79 -6.06 1.87 15.79
C ARG A 79 -6.67 2.42 14.50
N ILE A 80 -6.32 1.81 13.38
CA ILE A 80 -7.00 2.03 12.09
C ILE A 80 -8.13 0.99 12.01
N MET A 81 -9.23 1.25 11.30
CA MET A 81 -10.44 0.38 11.26
C MET A 81 -10.26 -1.01 10.58
N ALA A 82 -9.13 -1.66 10.83
CA ALA A 82 -8.92 -3.10 10.79
C ALA A 82 -8.03 -3.42 12.01
N PHE A 83 -8.45 -4.34 12.89
CA PHE A 83 -7.75 -4.56 14.16
C PHE A 83 -6.32 -5.07 13.90
N TRP A 84 -5.34 -4.60 14.68
CA TRP A 84 -3.98 -5.17 14.71
C TRP A 84 -3.99 -6.69 14.99
N GLU A 85 -4.95 -7.12 15.79
CA GLU A 85 -5.20 -8.53 16.13
C GLU A 85 -5.77 -9.33 14.95
N ASP A 86 -6.39 -8.67 13.96
CA ASP A 86 -6.79 -9.28 12.69
C ASP A 86 -5.59 -9.33 11.73
N TRP A 87 -4.79 -8.25 11.62
CA TRP A 87 -3.59 -8.15 10.77
C TRP A 87 -2.51 -9.20 11.09
N SER A 88 -2.22 -9.44 12.38
CA SER A 88 -1.24 -10.46 12.79
C SER A 88 -1.72 -11.91 12.61
N ARG A 89 -3.00 -12.10 12.27
CA ARG A 89 -3.64 -13.40 12.06
C ARG A 89 -4.04 -13.64 10.60
N THR A 90 -3.90 -12.64 9.73
CA THR A 90 -4.23 -12.78 8.33
C THR A 90 -3.08 -13.49 7.58
N PRO A 91 -3.39 -14.30 6.54
CA PRO A 91 -2.39 -14.93 5.68
C PRO A 91 -1.67 -13.92 4.75
N GLU A 92 -1.83 -12.61 4.97
CA GLU A 92 -1.42 -11.56 4.04
C GLU A 92 0.08 -11.48 3.79
N PRO A 93 0.97 -11.64 4.80
CA PRO A 93 2.40 -11.74 4.54
C PRO A 93 2.75 -12.89 3.58
N ALA A 94 2.02 -14.01 3.62
CA ALA A 94 2.22 -15.14 2.72
C ALA A 94 1.61 -14.92 1.32
N ALA A 95 0.70 -13.96 1.17
CA ALA A 95 0.08 -13.60 -0.09
C ALA A 95 0.70 -12.35 -0.75
N ARG A 96 1.69 -11.73 -0.10
CA ARG A 96 2.36 -10.51 -0.56
C ARG A 96 2.90 -10.61 -1.99
N ASP A 97 3.55 -11.71 -2.35
CA ASP A 97 4.11 -11.88 -3.69
C ASP A 97 3.01 -11.84 -4.76
N ARG A 98 1.89 -12.53 -4.51
CA ARG A 98 0.72 -12.49 -5.38
C ARG A 98 0.10 -11.09 -5.46
N ALA A 99 0.07 -10.36 -4.35
CA ALA A 99 -0.41 -8.98 -4.35
C ALA A 99 0.50 -8.10 -5.21
N GLU A 100 1.83 -8.24 -5.10
CA GLU A 100 2.78 -7.49 -5.92
C GLU A 100 2.63 -7.79 -7.41
N GLU A 101 2.39 -9.05 -7.80
CA GLU A 101 2.08 -9.42 -9.18
C GLU A 101 0.84 -8.68 -9.69
N LEU A 102 -0.27 -8.74 -8.95
CA LEU A 102 -1.51 -8.03 -9.31
C LEU A 102 -1.32 -6.51 -9.41
N LEU A 103 -0.49 -5.93 -8.54
CA LEU A 103 -0.18 -4.50 -8.57
C LEU A 103 0.66 -4.11 -9.78
N ARG A 104 1.58 -4.97 -10.23
CA ARG A 104 2.36 -4.76 -11.47
C ARG A 104 1.45 -4.83 -12.69
N ASP A 105 0.55 -5.81 -12.74
CA ASP A 105 -0.43 -5.94 -13.83
C ASP A 105 -1.36 -4.73 -13.89
N LEU A 106 -1.78 -4.22 -12.73
CA LEU A 106 -2.60 -3.01 -12.61
C LEU A 106 -1.85 -1.77 -13.12
N LEU A 107 -0.58 -1.58 -12.74
CA LEU A 107 0.24 -0.48 -13.25
C LEU A 107 0.43 -0.55 -14.76
N ALA A 108 0.69 -1.74 -15.31
CA ALA A 108 0.87 -1.94 -16.75
C ALA A 108 -0.44 -1.69 -17.53
N SER A 109 -1.58 -2.18 -17.02
CA SER A 109 -2.88 -2.00 -17.68
C SER A 109 -3.30 -0.53 -17.74
N SER A 110 -3.02 0.25 -16.69
CA SER A 110 -3.32 1.69 -16.66
C SER A 110 -2.49 2.54 -17.63
N GLU A 111 -1.31 2.09 -18.07
CA GLU A 111 -0.52 2.80 -19.10
C GLU A 111 -1.10 2.60 -20.50
N ALA A 112 -1.63 1.41 -20.76
CA ALA A 112 -2.19 1.05 -22.06
C ALA A 112 -3.48 1.82 -22.38
N GLU A 113 -4.20 2.33 -21.38
CA GLU A 113 -5.42 3.13 -21.59
C GLU A 113 -5.14 4.62 -21.90
N ILE A 114 -3.90 5.08 -21.73
CA ILE A 114 -3.50 6.50 -21.90
C ILE A 114 -2.68 6.69 -23.20
N SER A 115 -2.27 5.61 -23.87
CA SER A 115 -1.48 5.60 -25.12
C SER A 115 -2.34 5.42 -26.36
#